data_AF-G9MMS4-F1
#
_entry.id   AF-G9MMS4-F1
#
_cell.length_a   1.000
_cell.length_b   1.000
_cell.length_c   1.000
_cell.angle_alpha   90.00
_cell.angle_beta   90.00
_cell.angle_gamma   90.00
#
_symmetry.space_group_name_H-M   'P 1'
#
loop_
_entity.id
_entity.type
_entity.pdbx_description
1 polymer ?
#
loop_
_entity_poly.entity_id
_entity_poly.type
_entity_poly.pdbx_seq_one_letter_code
_entity_poly.pdbx_strand_id
1 'polypeptide(L)'
;MGTKRQHDEVESQGAASGKRQKSYIGRKRQAQEDSGAKKRIRAIERSLRRNRDMPANVRIDLERELASQKQIMLDKAYKKKRSTMISKYHMVRFFERKKASRLVKQLKRQLEQESDADKAETIRRNLHIAEVDETYTLYFPHLETYVGLYSSTAKKGADEEETEEGKLAAAKAALEAERPPMWTVIEKALADGPPALEQLRDRRSPDDTGEIDTTQPPIR
;
A
#
# COMPACT_ATOMS: atom_id res chain seq x y z
N MET A 1 -5.96 37.06 -49.26
CA MET A 1 -7.14 37.48 -48.48
C MET A 1 -6.76 37.52 -47.00
N GLY A 2 -6.13 38.61 -46.55
CA GLY A 2 -5.77 38.80 -45.15
C GLY A 2 -6.09 40.24 -44.78
N THR A 3 -7.22 40.43 -44.10
CA THR A 3 -7.74 41.75 -43.72
C THR A 3 -6.94 42.34 -42.56
N LYS A 4 -6.92 43.67 -42.55
CA LYS A 4 -6.06 44.54 -41.77
C LYS A 4 -6.85 45.16 -40.62
N ARG A 5 -6.25 45.15 -39.42
CA ARG A 5 -6.44 46.02 -38.23
C ARG A 5 -7.76 45.91 -37.43
N GLN A 6 -7.64 45.94 -36.10
CA GLN A 6 -7.82 47.17 -35.30
C GLN A 6 -7.20 46.99 -33.90
N HIS A 7 -6.39 47.97 -33.50
CA HIS A 7 -5.91 48.16 -32.13
C HIS A 7 -6.62 49.44 -31.67
N ASP A 8 -7.51 49.32 -30.69
CA ASP A 8 -8.20 50.45 -30.08
C ASP A 8 -7.77 50.51 -28.61
N GLU A 9 -7.23 51.66 -28.22
CA GLU A 9 -6.94 52.03 -26.85
C GLU A 9 -8.27 52.35 -26.16
N VAL A 10 -8.55 51.74 -25.01
CA VAL A 10 -9.57 52.25 -24.10
C VAL A 10 -9.00 52.29 -22.68
N GLU A 11 -9.19 53.47 -22.09
CA GLU A 11 -8.58 54.01 -20.89
C GLU A 11 -8.63 53.12 -19.64
N SER A 12 -7.50 53.16 -18.93
CA SER A 12 -7.42 52.87 -17.50
C SER A 12 -8.13 53.97 -16.72
N GLN A 13 -9.20 53.63 -15.99
CA GLN A 13 -9.55 54.24 -14.70
C GLN A 13 -10.68 53.46 -14.00
N GLY A 14 -10.57 53.30 -12.67
CA GLY A 14 -11.72 53.08 -11.79
C GLY A 14 -11.77 51.75 -11.05
N ALA A 15 -11.21 51.73 -9.85
CA ALA A 15 -11.40 50.67 -8.86
C ALA A 15 -12.88 50.54 -8.45
N ALA A 16 -13.43 49.33 -8.50
CA ALA A 16 -14.61 48.95 -7.74
C ALA A 16 -14.38 47.57 -7.09
N SER A 17 -14.16 47.61 -5.77
CA SER A 17 -14.02 46.47 -4.88
C SER A 17 -15.26 45.55 -4.94
N GLY A 18 -15.21 44.53 -5.80
CA GLY A 18 -16.12 43.39 -5.74
C GLY A 18 -15.79 42.56 -4.51
N LYS A 19 -16.51 42.77 -3.40
CA LYS A 19 -16.49 41.87 -2.24
C LYS A 19 -16.91 40.48 -2.69
N ARG A 20 -15.93 39.60 -2.96
CA ARG A 20 -16.16 38.16 -3.14
C ARG A 20 -16.77 37.65 -1.84
N GLN A 21 -18.10 37.49 -1.81
CA GLN A 21 -18.77 36.77 -0.73
C GLN A 21 -18.19 35.36 -0.70
N LYS A 22 -17.30 35.12 0.27
CA LYS A 22 -16.84 33.78 0.62
C LYS A 22 -18.08 33.05 1.15
N SER A 23 -18.71 32.26 0.29
CA SER A 23 -19.73 31.33 0.73
C SER A 23 -19.05 30.33 1.66
N TYR A 24 -19.30 30.47 2.96
CA TYR A 24 -19.03 29.42 3.93
C TYR A 24 -20.02 28.29 3.70
N ILE A 25 -19.93 27.63 2.54
CA ILE A 25 -20.45 26.28 2.38
C ILE A 25 -19.46 25.42 3.15
N GLY A 26 -19.67 25.34 4.47
CA GLY A 26 -18.97 24.39 5.31
C GLY A 26 -19.10 23.04 4.63
N ARG A 27 -17.97 22.42 4.27
CA ARG A 27 -17.95 21.05 3.73
C ARG A 27 -18.85 20.22 4.64
N LYS A 28 -20.01 19.77 4.15
CA LYS A 28 -20.83 18.78 4.84
C LYS A 28 -19.88 17.62 5.12
N ARG A 29 -19.52 17.43 6.40
CA ARG A 29 -18.72 16.30 6.82
C ARG A 29 -19.49 15.07 6.36
N GLN A 30 -18.92 14.30 5.44
CA GLN A 30 -19.52 13.05 4.99
C GLN A 30 -19.83 12.25 6.26
N ALA A 31 -21.09 11.81 6.38
CA ALA A 31 -21.50 11.04 7.54
C ALA A 31 -20.56 9.84 7.63
N GLN A 32 -19.82 9.73 8.74
CA GLN A 32 -18.84 8.68 8.90
C GLN A 32 -19.57 7.34 8.77
N GLU A 33 -19.22 6.51 7.78
CA GLU A 33 -19.86 5.22 7.50
C GLU A 33 -19.80 4.24 8.69
N ASP A 34 -18.86 4.48 9.62
CA ASP A 34 -18.72 3.73 10.87
C ASP A 34 -19.68 4.17 11.97
N SER A 35 -20.33 5.33 11.81
CA SER A 35 -21.11 5.94 12.89
C SER A 35 -22.36 5.14 13.25
N GLY A 36 -22.92 4.35 12.34
CA GLY A 36 -24.09 3.49 12.58
C GLY A 36 -23.78 2.35 13.56
N ALA A 37 -22.77 1.53 13.26
CA ALA A 37 -22.38 0.39 14.08
C ALA A 37 -21.91 0.82 15.49
N LYS A 38 -21.07 1.87 15.58
CA LYS A 38 -20.63 2.42 16.88
C LYS A 38 -21.81 2.93 17.72
N LYS A 39 -22.79 3.58 17.10
CA LYS A 39 -24.02 4.03 17.79
C LYS A 39 -24.83 2.84 18.28
N ARG A 40 -24.99 1.79 17.45
CA ARG A 40 -25.74 0.58 17.81
C ARG A 40 -25.08 -0.18 18.96
N ILE A 41 -23.77 -0.39 18.93
CA ILE A 41 -23.01 -1.00 20.04
C ILE A 41 -23.26 -0.25 21.34
N ARG A 42 -23.06 1.08 21.35
CA ARG A 42 -23.30 1.89 22.56
C ARG A 42 -24.76 1.86 23.02
N ALA A 43 -25.73 1.78 22.09
CA ALA A 43 -27.14 1.68 22.43
C ALA A 43 -27.46 0.34 23.11
N ILE A 44 -26.96 -0.77 22.55
CA ILE A 44 -27.14 -2.11 23.12
C ILE A 44 -26.43 -2.22 24.47
N GLU A 45 -25.17 -1.77 24.59
CA GLU A 45 -24.43 -1.78 25.85
C GLU A 45 -25.13 -0.95 26.95
N ARG A 46 -25.69 0.21 26.59
CA ARG A 46 -26.50 1.00 27.54
C ARG A 46 -27.81 0.30 27.91
N SER A 47 -28.47 -0.35 26.95
CA SER A 47 -29.70 -1.12 27.19
C SER A 47 -29.45 -2.27 28.17
N LEU A 48 -28.41 -3.07 27.92
CA LEU A 48 -27.98 -4.18 28.79
C LEU A 48 -27.57 -3.72 30.19
N ARG A 49 -26.92 -2.54 30.32
CA ARG A 49 -26.54 -1.98 31.62
C ARG A 49 -27.73 -1.44 32.42
N ARG A 50 -28.71 -0.83 31.74
CA ARG A 50 -29.85 -0.14 32.37
C ARG A 50 -30.98 -1.10 32.75
N ASN A 51 -31.27 -2.09 31.90
CA ASN A 51 -32.41 -2.97 32.06
C ASN A 51 -31.97 -4.34 32.58
N ARG A 52 -31.74 -4.45 33.89
CA ARG A 52 -31.28 -5.71 34.51
C ARG A 52 -32.38 -6.77 34.59
N ASP A 53 -33.64 -6.37 34.64
CA ASP A 53 -34.79 -7.28 34.78
C ASP A 53 -35.40 -7.69 33.43
N MET A 54 -34.59 -7.64 32.37
CA MET A 54 -35.01 -8.03 31.02
C MET A 54 -35.20 -9.55 30.89
N PRO A 55 -36.22 -10.03 30.13
CA PRO A 55 -36.37 -11.45 29.83
C PRO A 55 -35.12 -12.06 29.19
N ALA A 56 -34.81 -13.29 29.56
CA ALA A 56 -33.58 -13.97 29.13
C ALA A 56 -33.44 -14.02 27.59
N ASN A 57 -34.52 -14.30 26.86
CA ASN A 57 -34.51 -14.34 25.39
C ASN A 57 -34.04 -13.01 24.78
N VAL A 58 -34.58 -11.90 25.26
CA VAL A 58 -34.24 -10.56 24.74
C VAL A 58 -32.80 -10.19 25.09
N ARG A 59 -32.31 -10.61 26.27
CA ARG A 59 -30.91 -10.40 26.64
C ARG A 59 -29.96 -11.16 25.70
N ILE A 60 -30.25 -12.43 25.44
CA ILE A 60 -29.44 -13.28 24.53
C ILE A 60 -29.41 -12.66 23.13
N ASP A 61 -30.55 -12.19 22.63
CA ASP A 61 -30.63 -11.55 21.31
C ASP A 61 -29.78 -10.27 21.24
N LEU A 62 -29.83 -9.43 22.28
CA LEU A 62 -29.01 -8.22 22.37
C LEU A 62 -27.51 -8.53 22.49
N GLU A 63 -27.13 -9.56 23.24
CA GLU A 63 -25.73 -10.00 23.35
C GLU A 63 -25.21 -10.55 22.02
N ARG A 64 -26.01 -11.35 21.32
CA ARG A 64 -25.70 -11.84 19.97
C ARG A 64 -25.56 -10.70 18.97
N GLU A 65 -26.48 -9.73 19.02
CA GLU A 65 -26.42 -8.56 18.17
C GLU A 65 -25.16 -7.72 18.48
N LEU A 66 -24.85 -7.50 19.75
CA LEU A 66 -23.66 -6.78 20.18
C LEU A 66 -22.38 -7.46 19.66
N ALA A 67 -22.29 -8.78 19.77
CA ALA A 67 -21.16 -9.54 19.24
C ALA A 67 -21.02 -9.35 17.73
N SER A 68 -22.13 -9.46 16.97
CA SER A 68 -22.15 -9.22 15.53
C SER A 68 -21.69 -7.81 15.16
N GLN A 69 -22.21 -6.78 15.84
CA GLN A 69 -21.83 -5.39 15.58
C GLN A 69 -20.35 -5.13 15.91
N LYS A 70 -19.81 -5.76 16.96
CA LYS A 70 -18.38 -5.68 17.29
C LYS A 70 -17.52 -6.31 16.20
N GLN A 71 -17.89 -7.48 15.67
CA GLN A 71 -17.17 -8.12 14.56
C GLN A 71 -17.15 -7.21 13.31
N ILE A 72 -18.29 -6.63 12.93
CA ILE A 72 -18.36 -5.68 11.81
C ILE A 72 -17.40 -4.50 12.02
N MET A 73 -17.26 -4.00 13.24
CA MET A 73 -16.31 -2.92 13.55
C MET A 73 -14.85 -3.35 13.41
N LEU A 74 -14.51 -4.55 13.88
CA LEU A 74 -13.18 -5.12 13.73
C LEU A 74 -12.82 -5.30 12.26
N ASP A 75 -13.72 -5.83 11.44
CA ASP A 75 -13.51 -6.01 10.00
C ASP A 75 -13.30 -4.68 9.27
N LYS A 76 -14.07 -3.65 9.65
CA LYS A 76 -13.89 -2.30 9.08
C LYS A 76 -12.55 -1.69 9.49
N ALA A 77 -12.17 -1.83 10.75
CA ALA A 77 -10.87 -1.37 11.25
C ALA A 77 -9.72 -2.09 10.51
N TYR A 78 -9.83 -3.41 10.33
CA TYR A 78 -8.89 -4.23 9.57
C TYR A 78 -8.76 -3.76 8.12
N LYS A 79 -9.88 -3.57 7.40
CA LYS A 79 -9.88 -3.08 6.01
C LYS A 79 -9.22 -1.70 5.90
N LYS A 80 -9.45 -0.81 6.87
CA LYS A 80 -8.82 0.52 6.92
C LYS A 80 -7.31 0.43 7.20
N LYS A 81 -6.89 -0.41 8.14
CA LYS A 81 -5.46 -0.67 8.41
C LYS A 81 -4.76 -1.26 7.18
N ARG A 82 -5.40 -2.21 6.49
CA ARG A 82 -4.91 -2.79 5.24
C ARG A 82 -4.76 -1.73 4.15
N SER A 83 -5.79 -0.90 3.91
CA SER A 83 -5.72 0.12 2.85
C SER A 83 -4.66 1.19 3.11
N THR A 84 -4.52 1.61 4.37
CA THR A 84 -3.48 2.58 4.78
C THR A 84 -2.08 2.00 4.63
N MET A 85 -1.84 0.76 5.04
CA MET A 85 -0.55 0.10 4.88
C MET A 85 -0.18 -0.13 3.41
N ILE A 86 -1.14 -0.58 2.59
CA ILE A 86 -0.95 -0.69 1.14
C ILE A 86 -0.53 0.66 0.57
N SER A 87 -1.28 1.72 0.87
CA SER A 87 -1.01 3.07 0.36
C SER A 87 0.35 3.59 0.80
N LYS A 88 0.73 3.36 2.07
CA LYS A 88 2.01 3.79 2.67
C LYS A 88 3.22 3.21 1.93
N TYR A 89 3.19 1.92 1.60
CA TYR A 89 4.32 1.24 0.95
C TYR A 89 4.16 1.05 -0.56
N HIS A 90 3.03 1.48 -1.14
CA HIS A 90 2.73 1.29 -2.56
C HIS A 90 3.83 1.86 -3.46
N MET A 91 4.29 3.09 -3.22
CA MET A 91 5.32 3.73 -4.03
C MET A 91 6.66 3.01 -3.95
N VAL A 92 7.14 2.70 -2.75
CA VAL A 92 8.42 1.98 -2.56
C VAL A 92 8.37 0.62 -3.25
N ARG A 93 7.30 -0.16 -3.02
CA ARG A 93 7.10 -1.47 -3.65
C ARG A 93 7.01 -1.36 -5.17
N PHE A 94 6.37 -0.32 -5.70
CA PHE A 94 6.25 -0.09 -7.14
C PHE A 94 7.62 0.16 -7.79
N PHE A 95 8.45 1.02 -7.20
CA PHE A 95 9.80 1.28 -7.73
C PHE A 95 10.69 0.05 -7.66
N GLU A 96 10.67 -0.68 -6.55
CA GLU A 96 11.44 -1.92 -6.41
C GLU A 96 10.96 -2.99 -7.39
N ARG A 97 9.65 -3.12 -7.60
CA ARG A 97 9.08 -4.02 -8.62
C ARG A 97 9.54 -3.68 -10.01
N LYS A 98 9.49 -2.39 -10.37
CA LYS A 98 9.95 -1.92 -11.69
C LYS A 98 11.44 -2.24 -11.88
N LYS A 99 12.25 -2.09 -10.82
CA LYS A 99 13.68 -2.42 -10.84
C LYS A 99 13.90 -3.93 -11.05
N ALA A 100 13.24 -4.77 -10.25
CA ALA A 100 13.32 -6.23 -10.36
C ALA A 100 12.83 -6.73 -11.73
N SER A 101 11.68 -6.26 -12.20
CA SER A 101 11.11 -6.66 -13.51
C SER A 101 12.01 -6.28 -14.68
N ARG A 102 12.69 -5.13 -14.63
CA ARG A 102 13.70 -4.76 -15.63
C ARG A 102 14.90 -5.72 -15.58
N LEU A 103 15.36 -6.04 -14.37
CA LEU A 103 16.48 -6.95 -14.15
C LEU A 103 16.18 -8.34 -14.72
N VAL A 104 14.98 -8.88 -14.44
CA VAL A 104 14.48 -10.15 -15.01
C VAL A 104 14.49 -10.12 -16.53
N LYS A 105 13.92 -9.07 -17.16
CA LYS A 105 13.89 -8.94 -18.63
C LYS A 105 15.29 -8.90 -19.22
N GLN A 106 16.21 -8.20 -18.58
CA GLN A 106 17.57 -8.09 -19.06
C GLN A 106 18.35 -9.41 -18.92
N LEU A 107 18.24 -10.09 -17.78
CA LEU A 107 18.90 -11.38 -17.57
C LEU A 107 18.36 -12.45 -18.52
N LYS A 108 17.05 -12.45 -18.82
CA LYS A 108 16.46 -13.32 -19.85
C LYS A 108 17.09 -13.08 -21.21
N ARG A 109 17.20 -11.81 -21.64
CA ARG A 109 17.85 -11.46 -22.90
C ARG A 109 19.34 -11.84 -22.93
N GLN A 110 20.05 -11.66 -21.82
CA GLN A 110 21.46 -12.06 -21.72
C GLN A 110 21.62 -13.57 -21.82
N LEU A 111 20.71 -14.33 -21.18
CA LEU A 111 20.72 -15.79 -21.24
C LEU A 111 20.47 -16.32 -22.65
N GLU A 112 19.63 -15.65 -23.45
CA GLU A 112 19.37 -16.00 -24.85
C GLU A 112 20.58 -15.76 -25.77
N GLN A 113 21.45 -14.80 -25.42
CA GLN A 113 22.60 -14.40 -26.22
C GLN A 113 23.91 -15.08 -25.80
N GLU A 114 23.94 -15.67 -24.61
CA GLU A 114 25.14 -16.29 -24.04
C GLU A 114 25.33 -17.72 -24.58
N SER A 115 26.52 -17.98 -25.12
CA SER A 115 26.91 -19.29 -25.66
C SER A 115 27.79 -20.09 -24.70
N ASP A 116 28.36 -19.42 -23.69
CA ASP A 116 29.23 -20.01 -22.68
C ASP A 116 28.41 -20.63 -21.54
N ALA A 117 28.59 -21.93 -21.29
CA ALA A 117 27.81 -22.69 -20.33
C ALA A 117 27.98 -22.18 -18.88
N ASP A 118 29.20 -21.81 -18.48
CA ASP A 118 29.50 -21.37 -17.11
C ASP A 118 28.88 -20.00 -16.81
N LYS A 119 28.92 -19.10 -17.80
CA LYS A 119 28.24 -17.80 -17.72
C LYS A 119 26.73 -17.95 -17.76
N ALA A 120 26.20 -18.84 -18.59
CA ALA A 120 24.78 -19.13 -18.66
C ALA A 120 24.24 -19.64 -17.30
N GLU A 121 24.98 -20.50 -16.59
CA GLU A 121 24.60 -20.91 -15.23
C GLU A 121 24.56 -19.74 -14.25
N THR A 122 25.57 -18.87 -14.30
CA THR A 122 25.64 -17.68 -13.43
C THR A 122 24.45 -16.74 -13.70
N ILE A 123 24.11 -16.52 -14.98
CA ILE A 123 22.95 -15.73 -15.40
C ILE A 123 21.65 -16.38 -14.91
N ARG A 124 21.51 -17.71 -14.98
CA ARG A 124 20.33 -18.43 -14.44
C ARG A 124 20.16 -18.26 -12.93
N ARG A 125 21.25 -18.34 -12.16
CA ARG A 125 21.22 -18.11 -10.71
C ARG A 125 20.76 -16.68 -10.40
N ASN A 126 21.33 -15.69 -11.10
CA ASN A 126 20.93 -14.30 -10.96
C ASN A 126 19.48 -14.06 -11.38
N LEU A 127 19.02 -14.77 -12.41
CA LEU A 127 17.64 -14.67 -12.90
C LEU A 127 16.66 -15.15 -11.85
N HIS A 128 16.94 -16.29 -11.22
CA HIS A 128 16.12 -16.81 -10.13
C HIS A 128 16.02 -15.81 -8.98
N ILE A 129 17.13 -15.21 -8.55
CA ILE A 129 17.12 -14.19 -7.49
C ILE A 129 16.23 -12.99 -7.90
N ALA A 130 16.35 -12.54 -9.15
CA ALA A 130 15.56 -11.44 -9.68
C ALA A 130 14.05 -11.74 -9.72
N GLU A 131 13.67 -12.97 -10.07
CA GLU A 131 12.29 -13.43 -10.10
C GLU A 131 11.70 -13.53 -8.68
N VAL A 132 12.49 -13.99 -7.70
CA VAL A 132 12.09 -13.95 -6.28
C VAL A 132 12.00 -12.51 -5.78
N ASP A 133 12.90 -11.61 -6.18
CA ASP A 133 12.83 -10.17 -5.84
C ASP A 133 11.54 -9.53 -6.40
N GLU A 134 11.16 -9.84 -7.65
CA GLU A 134 9.90 -9.37 -8.25
C GLU A 134 8.70 -9.90 -7.46
N THR A 135 8.70 -11.20 -7.17
CA THR A 135 7.67 -11.87 -6.36
C THR A 135 7.57 -11.29 -4.95
N TYR A 136 8.70 -10.94 -4.34
CA TYR A 136 8.76 -10.30 -3.03
C TYR A 136 7.99 -8.98 -3.03
N THR A 137 8.23 -8.12 -4.02
CA THR A 137 7.53 -6.81 -4.10
C THR A 137 6.02 -6.96 -4.34
N LEU A 138 5.59 -8.07 -4.97
CA LEU A 138 4.20 -8.39 -5.28
C LEU A 138 3.45 -8.99 -4.09
N TYR A 139 4.04 -9.99 -3.44
CA TYR A 139 3.37 -10.83 -2.45
C TYR A 139 3.81 -10.60 -1.01
N PHE A 140 4.67 -9.60 -0.75
CA PHE A 140 4.98 -9.20 0.62
C PHE A 140 3.68 -8.85 1.39
N PRO A 141 3.51 -9.38 2.62
CA PRO A 141 2.33 -9.18 3.46
C PRO A 141 1.89 -7.72 3.56
N HIS A 142 0.62 -7.44 3.28
CA HIS A 142 0.13 -6.06 3.25
C HIS A 142 0.05 -5.38 4.62
N LEU A 143 -0.04 -6.16 5.69
CA LEU A 143 -0.20 -5.65 7.06
C LEU A 143 1.10 -5.57 7.84
N GLU A 144 2.23 -5.87 7.21
CA GLU A 144 3.55 -5.77 7.83
C GLU A 144 4.34 -4.62 7.26
N THR A 145 5.35 -4.18 8.02
CA THR A 145 6.27 -3.14 7.57
C THR A 145 7.14 -3.68 6.44
N TYR A 146 7.00 -3.08 5.26
CA TYR A 146 7.79 -3.48 4.11
C TYR A 146 9.28 -3.22 4.33
N VAL A 147 10.11 -4.25 4.11
CA VAL A 147 11.57 -4.16 4.14
C VAL A 147 12.07 -4.08 2.71
N GLY A 148 12.61 -2.92 2.31
CA GLY A 148 13.03 -2.66 0.93
C GLY A 148 14.35 -3.33 0.55
N LEU A 149 14.33 -4.11 -0.52
CA LEU A 149 15.48 -4.89 -1.02
C LEU A 149 16.58 -4.02 -1.63
N TYR A 150 16.19 -2.91 -2.27
CA TYR A 150 17.10 -2.05 -3.02
C TYR A 150 17.36 -0.70 -2.31
N SER A 151 16.95 -0.59 -1.06
CA SER A 151 17.04 0.65 -0.27
C SER A 151 18.46 0.94 0.24
N SER A 152 19.26 -0.09 0.52
CA SER A 152 20.65 0.04 0.96
C SER A 152 21.58 0.41 -0.20
N THR A 153 21.32 -0.10 -1.40
CA THR A 153 22.11 0.17 -2.61
C THR A 153 21.85 1.58 -3.16
N ALA A 154 20.64 2.13 -2.97
CA ALA A 154 20.32 3.51 -3.32
C ALA A 154 21.16 4.54 -2.54
N LYS A 155 21.64 4.23 -1.33
CA LYS A 155 22.53 5.12 -0.57
C LYS A 155 23.98 5.09 -1.06
N LYS A 156 24.42 4.02 -1.73
CA LYS A 156 25.77 3.91 -2.31
C LYS A 156 25.86 4.45 -3.73
N GLY A 157 24.76 4.43 -4.49
CA GLY A 157 24.71 4.85 -5.90
C GLY A 157 24.15 6.26 -6.15
N ALA A 158 24.07 7.13 -5.14
CA ALA A 158 23.59 8.51 -5.34
C ALA A 158 24.50 9.38 -6.22
N ASP A 159 25.68 8.87 -6.58
CA ASP A 159 26.69 9.53 -7.41
C ASP A 159 26.90 8.85 -8.78
N GLU A 160 26.20 7.74 -9.06
CA GLU A 160 26.33 7.00 -10.33
C GLU A 160 25.10 7.24 -11.20
N GLU A 161 25.36 7.87 -12.35
CA GLU A 161 24.43 8.46 -13.30
C GLU A 161 23.22 7.59 -13.71
N GLU A 162 22.19 8.27 -14.22
CA GLU A 162 20.96 7.71 -14.78
C GLU A 162 21.15 6.90 -16.08
N THR A 163 22.38 6.45 -16.38
CA THR A 163 22.73 5.57 -17.49
C THR A 163 22.33 4.12 -17.21
N GLU A 164 22.02 3.36 -18.26
CA GLU A 164 21.61 1.96 -18.11
C GLU A 164 22.73 1.06 -17.54
N GLU A 165 23.98 1.45 -17.73
CA GLU A 165 25.17 0.75 -17.19
C GLU A 165 25.38 0.97 -15.68
N GLY A 166 25.17 2.19 -15.17
CA GLY A 166 25.20 2.45 -13.71
C GLY A 166 24.06 1.74 -12.98
N LYS A 167 22.87 1.72 -13.59
CA LYS A 167 21.72 0.93 -13.09
C LYS A 167 22.00 -0.57 -13.07
N LEU A 168 22.89 -1.06 -13.94
CA LEU A 168 23.31 -2.46 -14.03
C LEU A 168 24.33 -2.86 -12.98
N ALA A 169 25.32 -2.01 -12.74
CA ALA A 169 26.28 -2.22 -11.66
C ALA A 169 25.55 -2.24 -10.29
N ALA A 170 24.65 -1.28 -10.07
CA ALA A 170 23.81 -1.22 -8.88
C ALA A 170 22.86 -2.44 -8.75
N ALA A 171 22.39 -2.99 -9.88
CA ALA A 171 21.57 -4.20 -9.91
C ALA A 171 22.38 -5.45 -9.54
N LYS A 172 23.60 -5.62 -10.06
CA LYS A 172 24.50 -6.71 -9.67
C LYS A 172 24.90 -6.63 -8.20
N ALA A 173 25.28 -5.45 -7.73
CA ALA A 173 25.59 -5.22 -6.31
C ALA A 173 24.36 -5.50 -5.42
N ALA A 174 23.15 -5.26 -5.92
CA ALA A 174 21.94 -5.62 -5.20
C ALA A 174 21.69 -7.14 -5.17
N LEU A 175 22.07 -7.92 -6.19
CA LEU A 175 21.95 -9.38 -6.18
C LEU A 175 22.85 -10.02 -5.11
N GLU A 176 24.02 -9.43 -4.86
CA GLU A 176 24.97 -9.89 -3.83
C GLU A 176 24.63 -9.43 -2.41
N ALA A 177 23.69 -8.51 -2.24
CA ALA A 177 23.31 -8.00 -0.92
C ALA A 177 22.57 -9.05 -0.07
N GLU A 178 22.75 -8.98 1.25
CA GLU A 178 22.03 -9.84 2.19
C GLU A 178 20.51 -9.69 2.06
N ARG A 179 19.83 -10.83 1.89
CA ARG A 179 18.37 -10.85 1.71
C ARG A 179 17.66 -10.93 3.06
N PRO A 180 16.55 -10.18 3.25
CA PRO A 180 15.76 -10.27 4.47
C PRO A 180 15.22 -11.69 4.71
N PRO A 181 14.95 -12.10 5.96
CA PRO A 181 14.40 -13.43 6.25
C PRO A 181 13.11 -13.73 5.48
N MET A 182 12.28 -12.70 5.25
CA MET A 182 11.02 -12.84 4.53
C MET A 182 11.19 -13.24 3.07
N TRP A 183 12.34 -12.95 2.47
CA TRP A 183 12.67 -13.32 1.10
C TRP A 183 12.72 -14.85 0.92
N THR A 184 13.36 -15.55 1.86
CA THR A 184 13.45 -17.04 1.83
C THR A 184 12.10 -17.72 1.95
N VAL A 185 11.17 -17.12 2.69
CA VAL A 185 9.81 -17.64 2.82
C VAL A 185 9.03 -17.44 1.53
N ILE A 186 9.25 -16.32 0.84
CA ILE A 186 8.64 -16.07 -0.48
C ILE A 186 9.21 -17.02 -1.53
N GLU A 187 10.52 -17.30 -1.50
CA GLU A 187 11.13 -18.30 -2.38
C GLU A 187 10.49 -19.69 -2.22
N LYS A 188 10.26 -20.13 -0.96
CA LYS A 188 9.54 -21.38 -0.68
C LYS A 188 8.10 -21.34 -1.17
N ALA A 189 7.36 -20.26 -0.85
CA ALA A 189 5.98 -20.10 -1.29
C ALA A 189 5.86 -20.01 -2.82
N LEU A 190 6.87 -19.49 -3.51
CA LEU A 190 6.94 -19.47 -4.97
C LEU A 190 7.03 -20.89 -5.55
N ALA A 191 7.76 -21.80 -4.89
CA ALA A 191 7.81 -23.21 -5.27
C ALA A 191 6.46 -23.92 -5.03
N ASP A 192 5.74 -23.56 -3.97
CA ASP A 192 4.41 -24.09 -3.65
C ASP A 192 3.30 -23.54 -4.59
N GLY A 193 3.56 -22.42 -5.26
CA GLY A 193 2.74 -21.84 -6.32
C GLY A 193 1.87 -20.65 -5.92
N PRO A 194 1.01 -20.16 -6.84
CA PRO A 194 0.18 -18.97 -6.63
C PRO A 194 -0.69 -18.93 -5.36
N PRO A 195 -1.36 -20.03 -4.93
CA PRO A 195 -2.21 -19.96 -3.74
C PRO A 195 -1.42 -19.72 -2.45
N ALA A 196 -0.20 -20.28 -2.33
CA ALA A 196 0.66 -20.06 -1.17
C ALA A 196 1.12 -18.60 -1.09
N LEU A 197 1.45 -17.99 -2.25
CA LEU A 197 1.83 -16.58 -2.34
C LEU A 197 0.68 -15.64 -1.96
N GLU A 198 -0.55 -15.94 -2.38
CA GLU A 198 -1.73 -15.15 -2.01
C GLU A 198 -2.05 -15.25 -0.52
N GLN A 199 -1.97 -16.47 0.05
CA GLN A 199 -2.12 -16.68 1.49
C GLN A 199 -1.09 -15.89 2.29
N LEU A 200 0.18 -15.86 1.83
CA LEU A 200 1.22 -15.07 2.47
C LEU A 200 0.94 -13.57 2.38
N ARG A 201 0.51 -13.07 1.23
CA ARG A 201 0.20 -11.65 0.99
C ARG A 201 -0.94 -11.15 1.89
N ASP A 202 -1.99 -11.95 2.01
CA ASP A 202 -3.20 -11.63 2.76
C ASP A 202 -3.18 -12.16 4.20
N ARG A 203 -2.03 -12.65 4.68
CA ARG A 203 -1.86 -13.10 6.07
C ARG A 203 -2.15 -11.96 7.04
N ARG A 204 -2.83 -12.29 8.13
CA ARG A 204 -3.00 -11.39 9.26
C ARG A 204 -1.67 -11.34 10.02
N SER A 205 -1.11 -10.14 10.20
CA SER A 205 0.13 -9.99 10.95
C SER A 205 -0.05 -10.55 12.37
N PRO A 206 0.93 -11.28 12.93
CA PRO A 206 0.84 -11.80 14.30
C PRO A 206 0.74 -10.68 15.35
N ASP A 207 1.23 -9.48 15.04
CA ASP A 207 1.13 -8.29 15.90
C ASP A 207 -0.25 -7.61 15.83
N ASP A 208 -1.14 -8.06 14.93
CA ASP A 208 -2.52 -7.59 14.86
C ASP A 208 -3.38 -8.30 15.91
N THR A 209 -3.27 -7.87 17.17
CA THR A 209 -4.11 -8.34 18.30
C THR A 209 -5.61 -8.09 18.11
N GLY A 210 -6.01 -7.42 17.02
CA GLY A 210 -7.39 -7.02 16.76
C GLY A 210 -7.84 -5.84 17.63
N GLU A 211 -6.94 -5.23 18.40
CA GLU A 211 -7.27 -4.02 19.15
C GLU A 211 -7.39 -2.82 18.19
N ILE A 212 -8.51 -2.11 18.33
CA ILE A 212 -8.73 -0.85 17.61
C ILE A 212 -7.81 0.18 18.26
N ASP A 213 -6.68 0.50 17.62
CA ASP A 213 -5.84 1.61 18.05
C ASP A 213 -6.64 2.92 17.95
N THR A 214 -7.15 3.36 19.09
CA THR A 214 -7.92 4.61 19.22
C THR A 214 -7.01 5.84 19.35
N THR A 215 -5.70 5.63 19.46
CA THR A 215 -4.69 6.67 19.68
C THR A 215 -4.29 7.37 18.39
N GLN A 216 -4.47 6.74 17.22
CA GLN A 216 -4.00 7.30 15.96
C GLN A 216 -4.97 8.36 15.42
N PRO A 217 -4.51 9.63 15.23
CA PRO A 217 -5.37 10.68 14.71
C PRO A 217 -5.81 10.35 13.28
N PRO A 218 -7.01 10.79 12.86
CA PRO A 218 -7.46 10.58 11.49
C PRO A 218 -6.46 11.24 10.52
N ILE A 219 -5.89 10.43 9.63
CA ILE A 219 -5.11 10.92 8.49
C ILE A 219 -6.03 11.87 7.71
N ARG A 220 -5.57 13.12 7.58
CA ARG A 220 -6.36 14.26 7.13
C ARG A 220 -6.43 14.34 5.61
#